data_AF-A0A4W5Q282-F1
#
_entry.id   AF-A0A4W5Q282-F1
#
_cell.length_a   1.000
_cell.length_b   1.000
_cell.length_c   1.000
_cell.angle_alpha   90.00
_cell.angle_beta   90.00
_cell.angle_gamma   90.00
#
_symmetry.space_group_name_H-M   'P 1'
#
loop_
_entity.id
_entity.type
_entity.pdbx_description
1 polymer ?
#
loop_
_entity_poly.entity_id
_entity_poly.type
_entity_poly.pdbx_seq_one_letter_code
_entity_poly.pdbx_strand_id
1 'polypeptide(L)'
;MEKRLQGLEKKILIEAGETPAVVYEMKRQVESFREKLESVEHLSWLGLFKELSEGTQKPSPFYHKRTLRKTREECEHVREKFLQMSSLEVSEEVRQYLKTPTFDNWQWEDAEIMVLLQVMYTDLDFIATFNIEPEVLHQFLYEVYKRYNNIPFHNFKHCFCVTQMMYGLIWLTDLKSKIDSIDLLTMLSSAVCHDLDHTGYNNAYQINARTELALRYNDISPLENHHCAVAFEILEKNENNIFRNLTTEQYKRIREGIIKCILATDMTRHNEILNKFKSILPVFDFSNKDHRDVLMMIMIKVSDISNEARPMDVAEPWLDCLLQEFYNQSDMEKLEGLPVTPFMDRDKVTKPSSQTGFIGFVLLPLFIELANLFPCLEQHIIDPVRKALDYYTEMEKALEREKLIRAQSDKAATAKNKDTTPQNLQNAQKTADSLSEAGNALKPPTL
;
A
#
# COMPACT_ATOMS: atom_id res chain seq x y z
N MET A 1 15.05 -8.31 -17.05
CA MET A 1 16.38 -7.66 -17.01
C MET A 1 17.52 -8.68 -17.21
N GLU A 2 17.46 -9.85 -16.57
CA GLU A 2 18.43 -10.95 -16.70
C GLU A 2 18.68 -11.44 -18.14
N LYS A 3 17.64 -11.57 -18.98
CA LYS A 3 17.81 -12.00 -20.38
C LYS A 3 18.61 -11.00 -21.23
N ARG A 4 18.59 -9.71 -20.86
CA ARG A 4 19.34 -8.63 -21.53
C ARG A 4 20.81 -8.60 -21.07
N LEU A 5 21.04 -8.91 -19.79
CA LEU A 5 22.38 -9.12 -19.21
C LEU A 5 23.07 -10.35 -19.80
N GLN A 6 22.38 -11.49 -19.89
CA GLN A 6 22.93 -12.70 -20.51
C GLN A 6 23.29 -12.50 -21.99
N GLY A 7 22.54 -11.65 -22.71
CA GLY A 7 22.84 -11.29 -24.09
C GLY A 7 24.08 -10.41 -24.26
N LEU A 8 24.37 -9.54 -23.27
CA LEU A 8 25.56 -8.69 -23.24
C LEU A 8 26.81 -9.48 -22.80
N GLU A 9 26.70 -10.35 -21.81
CA GLU A 9 27.78 -11.25 -21.37
C GLU A 9 28.25 -12.17 -22.51
N LYS A 10 27.30 -12.68 -23.30
CA LYS A 10 27.61 -13.55 -24.45
C LYS A 10 28.27 -12.80 -25.61
N LYS A 11 28.01 -11.48 -25.76
CA LYS A 11 28.70 -10.63 -26.75
C LYS A 11 30.12 -10.26 -26.31
N ILE A 12 30.32 -9.98 -25.02
CA ILE A 12 31.65 -9.66 -24.47
C ILE A 12 32.58 -10.88 -24.55
N LEU A 13 32.06 -12.10 -24.36
CA LEU A 13 32.86 -13.34 -24.46
C LEU A 13 33.36 -13.68 -25.88
N ILE A 14 32.76 -13.12 -26.93
CA ILE A 14 33.11 -13.45 -28.33
C ILE A 14 34.19 -12.51 -28.88
N GLU A 15 34.34 -11.30 -28.33
CA GLU A 15 35.28 -10.28 -28.86
C GLU A 15 36.57 -10.12 -28.05
N ALA A 16 36.61 -10.56 -26.79
CA ALA A 16 37.83 -10.58 -25.98
C ALA A 16 37.97 -11.94 -25.33
N GLY A 17 39.01 -12.69 -25.72
CA GLY A 17 39.28 -14.06 -25.24
C GLY A 17 39.50 -14.21 -23.74
N GLU A 18 39.43 -13.13 -22.96
CA GLU A 18 39.43 -13.13 -21.50
C GLU A 18 38.49 -12.03 -20.99
N THR A 19 37.74 -12.36 -19.94
CA THR A 19 36.88 -11.39 -19.23
C THR A 19 37.77 -10.28 -18.63
N PRO A 20 37.55 -8.99 -18.94
CA PRO A 20 38.39 -7.91 -18.44
C PRO A 20 38.47 -7.91 -16.91
N ALA A 21 39.66 -7.66 -16.35
CA ALA A 21 39.91 -7.68 -14.90
C ALA A 21 38.95 -6.79 -14.09
N VAL A 22 38.45 -5.70 -14.69
CA VAL A 22 37.45 -4.80 -14.08
C VAL A 22 36.10 -5.48 -13.84
N VAL A 23 35.71 -6.43 -14.69
CA VAL A 23 34.45 -7.19 -14.54
C VAL A 23 34.58 -8.20 -13.39
N TYR A 24 35.76 -8.82 -13.23
CA TYR A 24 36.05 -9.67 -12.08
C TYR A 24 36.06 -8.87 -10.77
N GLU A 25 36.64 -7.67 -10.78
CA GLU A 25 36.65 -6.79 -9.62
C GLU A 25 35.24 -6.32 -9.25
N MET A 26 34.42 -5.92 -10.23
CA MET A 26 33.01 -5.57 -9.99
C MET A 26 32.20 -6.74 -9.47
N LYS A 27 32.38 -7.95 -10.02
CA LYS A 27 31.68 -9.15 -9.56
C LYS A 27 32.06 -9.48 -8.12
N ARG A 28 33.34 -9.39 -7.78
CA ARG A 28 33.84 -9.56 -6.40
C ARG A 28 33.28 -8.50 -5.45
N GLN A 29 33.15 -7.26 -5.89
CA GLN A 29 32.55 -6.19 -5.09
C GLN A 29 31.04 -6.39 -4.88
N VAL A 30 30.30 -6.85 -5.89
CA VAL A 30 28.87 -7.17 -5.79
C VAL A 30 28.65 -8.39 -4.89
N GLU A 31 29.46 -9.44 -5.03
CA GLU A 31 29.39 -10.62 -4.16
C GLU A 31 29.76 -10.26 -2.71
N SER A 32 30.80 -9.44 -2.50
CA SER A 32 31.16 -8.92 -1.17
C SER A 32 30.07 -8.02 -0.57
N PHE A 33 29.37 -7.22 -1.39
CA PHE A 33 28.26 -6.40 -0.95
C PHE A 33 27.03 -7.25 -0.61
N ARG A 34 26.75 -8.30 -1.39
CA ARG A 34 25.68 -9.26 -1.13
C ARG A 34 25.92 -10.06 0.14
N GLU A 35 27.13 -10.56 0.36
CA GLU A 35 27.53 -11.23 1.61
C GLU A 35 27.48 -10.28 2.80
N LYS A 36 27.80 -8.99 2.62
CA LYS A 36 27.60 -7.97 3.66
C LYS A 36 26.13 -7.72 3.98
N LEU A 37 25.25 -7.72 2.98
CA LEU A 37 23.80 -7.59 3.18
C LEU A 37 23.20 -8.81 3.89
N GLU A 38 23.51 -10.02 3.40
CA GLU A 38 23.08 -11.28 4.01
C GLU A 38 23.71 -11.46 5.42
N SER A 39 24.92 -10.94 5.63
CA SER A 39 25.55 -10.95 6.96
C SER A 39 24.90 -9.98 7.94
N VAL A 40 24.43 -8.83 7.48
CA VAL A 40 23.74 -7.84 8.32
C VAL A 40 22.31 -8.27 8.63
N GLU A 41 21.62 -8.96 7.72
CA GLU A 41 20.29 -9.54 7.97
C GLU A 41 20.32 -10.62 9.08
N HIS A 42 21.29 -11.56 9.07
CA HIS A 42 21.34 -12.59 10.11
C HIS A 42 21.86 -12.08 11.46
N LEU A 43 22.68 -11.02 11.49
CA LEU A 43 23.16 -10.42 12.74
C LEU A 43 22.14 -9.49 13.40
N SER A 44 21.20 -8.93 12.61
CA SER A 44 20.05 -8.18 13.12
C SER A 44 19.12 -9.04 14.00
N TRP A 45 18.93 -10.31 13.64
CA TRP A 45 18.07 -11.26 14.36
C TRP A 45 18.69 -11.81 15.67
N LEU A 46 20.02 -11.80 15.80
CA LEU A 46 20.72 -12.37 16.97
C LEU A 46 20.90 -11.41 18.16
N GLY A 47 20.52 -10.14 18.05
CA GLY A 47 20.53 -9.22 19.21
C GLY A 47 21.91 -8.96 19.84
N LEU A 48 23.01 -9.24 19.14
CA LEU A 48 24.39 -9.21 19.67
C LEU A 48 25.05 -7.82 19.69
N PHE A 49 24.30 -6.73 19.48
CA PHE A 49 24.80 -5.34 19.63
C PHE A 49 24.53 -4.75 21.02
N LYS A 50 24.50 -5.58 22.08
CA LYS A 50 24.07 -5.16 23.43
C LYS A 50 25.20 -4.74 24.38
N GLU A 51 26.47 -4.93 24.07
CA GLU A 51 27.55 -4.59 25.01
C GLU A 51 28.54 -3.62 24.40
N LEU A 52 28.38 -2.34 24.76
CA LEU A 52 29.38 -1.25 24.82
C LEU A 52 28.74 0.09 24.42
N SER A 53 27.92 0.65 25.32
CA SER A 53 27.84 2.10 25.61
C SER A 53 26.66 2.37 26.55
N GLU A 54 26.95 2.76 27.78
CA GLU A 54 25.98 3.32 28.71
C GLU A 54 25.44 4.65 28.18
N GLY A 55 24.14 4.88 28.37
CA GLY A 55 23.54 6.23 28.32
C GLY A 55 23.22 6.77 26.93
N THR A 56 22.20 6.23 26.27
CA THR A 56 21.29 6.98 25.36
C THR A 56 20.11 6.07 25.02
N GLN A 57 18.88 6.55 25.20
CA GLN A 57 17.67 5.87 24.72
C GLN A 57 17.83 5.62 23.21
N LYS A 58 17.98 4.35 22.80
CA LYS A 58 17.95 3.98 21.38
C LYS A 58 16.49 3.71 20.96
N PRO A 59 16.06 4.21 19.79
CA PRO A 59 14.69 4.03 19.35
C PRO A 59 14.43 2.56 18.99
N SER A 60 13.20 2.15 19.29
CA SER A 60 12.56 0.95 18.76
C SER A 60 12.68 0.89 17.22
N PRO A 61 12.80 -0.30 16.58
CA PRO A 61 12.70 -0.44 15.12
C PRO A 61 11.29 -0.12 14.60
N PHE A 62 10.34 0.09 15.50
CA PHE A 62 8.96 0.45 15.21
C PHE A 62 8.80 1.97 15.12
N TYR A 63 8.08 2.44 14.08
CA TYR A 63 7.87 3.85 13.73
C TYR A 63 7.66 4.73 14.96
N HIS A 64 8.69 5.50 15.32
CA HIS A 64 8.56 6.51 16.36
C HIS A 64 7.69 7.64 15.81
N LYS A 65 6.81 8.21 16.63
CA LYS A 65 6.01 9.41 16.27
C LYS A 65 6.87 10.55 15.68
N ARG A 66 8.18 10.57 15.97
CA ARG A 66 9.17 11.53 15.48
C ARG A 66 9.61 11.31 14.03
N THR A 67 9.46 10.10 13.45
CA THR A 67 9.80 9.77 12.06
C THR A 67 8.59 9.70 11.13
N LEU A 68 7.36 9.77 11.67
CA LEU A 68 6.13 9.79 10.87
C LEU A 68 5.95 11.10 10.10
N ARG A 69 6.39 12.22 10.67
CA ARG A 69 6.20 13.54 10.08
C ARG A 69 7.42 13.95 9.28
N LYS A 70 7.16 14.56 8.13
CA LYS A 70 8.18 15.26 7.34
C LYS A 70 8.84 16.34 8.18
N THR A 71 10.14 16.52 7.99
CA THR A 71 10.87 17.58 8.68
C THR A 71 10.46 18.95 8.15
N ARG A 72 10.69 19.99 8.96
CA ARG A 72 10.41 21.36 8.52
C ARG A 72 11.22 21.73 7.26
N GLU A 73 12.49 21.33 7.23
CA GLU A 73 13.40 21.58 6.11
C GLU A 73 12.93 20.88 4.83
N GLU A 74 12.52 19.61 4.91
CA GLU A 74 11.90 18.89 3.78
C GLU A 74 10.66 19.61 3.26
N CYS A 75 9.75 20.00 4.15
CA CYS A 75 8.54 20.71 3.75
C CYS A 75 8.83 22.08 3.13
N GLU A 76 9.80 22.84 3.64
CA GLU A 76 10.19 24.14 3.08
C GLU A 76 10.82 23.97 1.69
N HIS A 77 11.71 22.97 1.52
CA HIS A 77 12.33 22.67 0.24
C HIS A 77 11.30 22.30 -0.84
N VAL A 78 10.36 21.40 -0.52
CA VAL A 78 9.28 21.01 -1.45
C VAL A 78 8.39 22.21 -1.79
N ARG A 79 8.09 23.07 -0.81
CA ARG A 79 7.29 24.30 -1.04
C ARG A 79 7.97 25.24 -2.02
N GLU A 80 9.27 25.50 -1.85
CA GLU A 80 10.02 26.39 -2.72
C GLU A 80 10.04 25.88 -4.15
N LYS A 81 10.32 24.57 -4.33
CA LYS A 81 10.28 23.94 -5.66
C LYS A 81 8.88 24.03 -6.28
N PHE A 82 7.84 23.75 -5.50
CA PHE A 82 6.45 23.86 -5.96
C PHE A 82 6.12 25.27 -6.44
N LEU A 83 6.41 26.32 -5.66
CA LEU A 83 6.11 27.70 -6.03
C LEU A 83 6.91 28.18 -7.26
N GLN A 84 8.12 27.67 -7.46
CA GLN A 84 8.90 27.95 -8.68
C GLN A 84 8.28 27.30 -9.91
N MET A 85 7.63 26.14 -9.74
CA MET A 85 7.04 25.36 -10.84
C MET A 85 5.57 25.70 -11.11
N SER A 86 4.84 26.23 -10.13
CA SER A 86 3.39 26.46 -10.22
C SER A 86 2.96 27.47 -11.29
N SER A 87 3.89 28.32 -11.75
CA SER A 87 3.68 29.26 -12.85
C SER A 87 4.06 28.70 -14.22
N LEU A 88 4.66 27.51 -14.29
CA LEU A 88 5.06 26.88 -15.54
C LEU A 88 3.88 26.14 -16.17
N GLU A 89 3.78 26.19 -17.50
CA GLU A 89 2.77 25.41 -18.23
C GLU A 89 3.19 23.94 -18.27
N VAL A 90 2.30 23.07 -17.79
CA VAL A 90 2.42 21.61 -17.97
C VAL A 90 2.06 21.28 -19.42
N SER A 91 2.90 20.49 -20.08
CA SER A 91 2.71 20.17 -21.50
C SER A 91 1.37 19.47 -21.75
N GLU A 92 0.80 19.68 -22.95
CA GLU A 92 -0.50 19.11 -23.28
C GLU A 92 -0.47 17.58 -23.29
N GLU A 93 0.66 16.96 -23.65
CA GLU A 93 0.83 15.50 -23.57
C GLU A 93 0.68 15.00 -22.14
N VAL A 94 1.30 15.67 -21.16
CA VAL A 94 1.18 15.32 -19.74
C VAL A 94 -0.25 15.56 -19.24
N ARG A 95 -0.88 16.67 -19.65
CA ARG A 95 -2.27 16.97 -19.26
C ARG A 95 -3.26 15.94 -19.80
N GLN A 96 -3.07 15.45 -21.02
CA GLN A 96 -3.90 14.37 -21.56
C GLN A 96 -3.62 13.03 -20.89
N TYR A 97 -2.36 12.72 -20.61
CA TYR A 97 -2.01 11.51 -19.87
C TYR A 97 -2.57 11.52 -18.43
N LEU A 98 -2.59 12.69 -17.77
CA LEU A 98 -3.16 12.86 -16.43
C LEU A 98 -4.65 12.47 -16.35
N LYS A 99 -5.37 12.48 -17.48
CA LYS A 99 -6.79 12.10 -17.58
C LYS A 99 -6.99 10.59 -17.72
N THR A 100 -5.93 9.79 -17.83
CA THR A 100 -6.03 8.34 -18.04
C THR A 100 -5.76 7.56 -16.74
N PRO A 101 -6.39 6.39 -16.54
CA PRO A 101 -6.14 5.56 -15.37
C PRO A 101 -4.75 4.90 -15.43
N THR A 102 -4.06 5.03 -16.56
CA THR A 102 -2.72 4.49 -16.79
C THR A 102 -1.59 5.43 -16.36
N PHE A 103 -1.90 6.58 -15.74
CA PHE A 103 -0.91 7.53 -15.28
C PHE A 103 0.05 6.92 -14.25
N ASP A 104 1.36 7.03 -14.51
CA ASP A 104 2.43 6.56 -13.62
C ASP A 104 2.82 7.67 -12.63
N ASN A 105 2.48 7.47 -11.36
CA ASN A 105 2.78 8.42 -10.27
C ASN A 105 4.24 8.34 -9.77
N TRP A 106 4.98 7.27 -10.09
CA TRP A 106 6.31 7.04 -9.55
C TRP A 106 7.37 7.97 -10.16
N GLN A 107 7.10 8.49 -11.36
CA GLN A 107 8.00 9.36 -12.11
C GLN A 107 8.04 10.81 -11.59
N TRP A 108 7.16 11.17 -10.66
CA TRP A 108 6.94 12.55 -10.22
C TRP A 108 7.32 12.74 -8.76
N GLU A 109 8.04 13.82 -8.47
CA GLU A 109 8.35 14.25 -7.11
C GLU A 109 7.17 14.98 -6.45
N ASP A 110 7.20 15.15 -5.13
CA ASP A 110 6.12 15.77 -4.36
C ASP A 110 5.74 17.19 -4.85
N ALA A 111 6.74 17.99 -5.25
CA ALA A 111 6.52 19.33 -5.79
C ALA A 111 5.78 19.28 -7.14
N GLU A 112 6.15 18.33 -8.01
CA GLU A 112 5.51 18.13 -9.32
C GLU A 112 4.09 17.60 -9.16
N ILE A 113 3.88 16.68 -8.22
CA ILE A 113 2.55 16.18 -7.83
C ILE A 113 1.63 17.34 -7.44
N MET A 114 2.10 18.31 -6.65
CA MET A 114 1.28 19.48 -6.30
C MET A 114 0.94 20.36 -7.53
N VAL A 115 1.86 20.51 -8.48
CA VAL A 115 1.55 21.18 -9.77
C VAL A 115 0.49 20.40 -10.55
N LEU A 116 0.58 19.07 -10.60
CA LEU A 116 -0.42 18.24 -11.27
C LEU A 116 -1.80 18.33 -10.59
N LEU A 117 -1.85 18.41 -9.25
CA LEU A 117 -3.08 18.66 -8.51
C LEU A 117 -3.67 20.05 -8.86
N GLN A 118 -2.84 21.10 -8.92
CA GLN A 118 -3.26 22.43 -9.36
C GLN A 118 -3.85 22.41 -10.78
N VAL A 119 -3.24 21.65 -11.70
CA VAL A 119 -3.77 21.45 -13.06
C VAL A 119 -5.16 20.84 -13.02
N MET A 120 -5.43 19.84 -12.17
CA MET A 120 -6.76 19.22 -12.09
C MET A 120 -7.85 20.22 -11.66
N TYR A 121 -7.56 21.10 -10.69
CA TYR A 121 -8.48 22.18 -10.28
C TYR A 121 -8.71 23.21 -11.39
N THR A 122 -7.69 23.48 -12.19
CA THR A 122 -7.75 24.42 -13.33
C THR A 122 -8.55 23.82 -14.48
N ASP A 123 -8.28 22.57 -14.86
CA ASP A 123 -8.90 21.87 -15.99
C ASP A 123 -10.39 21.59 -15.76
N LEU A 124 -10.80 21.40 -14.51
CA LEU A 124 -12.21 21.27 -14.11
C LEU A 124 -12.91 22.63 -13.91
N ASP A 125 -12.22 23.74 -14.19
CA ASP A 125 -12.75 25.11 -14.17
C ASP A 125 -13.18 25.59 -12.76
N PHE A 126 -12.62 25.00 -11.70
CA PHE A 126 -13.00 25.33 -10.33
C PHE A 126 -12.54 26.72 -9.91
N ILE A 127 -11.36 27.14 -10.39
CA ILE A 127 -10.77 28.45 -10.08
C ILE A 127 -11.72 29.57 -10.48
N ALA A 128 -12.16 29.58 -11.75
CA ALA A 128 -13.08 30.60 -12.25
C ALA A 128 -14.49 30.42 -11.68
N THR A 129 -15.01 29.19 -11.62
CA THR A 129 -16.38 28.91 -11.17
C THR A 129 -16.62 29.31 -9.71
N PHE A 130 -15.64 29.11 -8.83
CA PHE A 130 -15.78 29.32 -7.39
C PHE A 130 -14.93 30.48 -6.86
N ASN A 131 -14.31 31.25 -7.75
CA ASN A 131 -13.43 32.37 -7.42
C ASN A 131 -12.32 31.95 -6.43
N ILE A 132 -11.63 30.85 -6.71
CA ILE A 132 -10.53 30.34 -5.88
C ILE A 132 -9.26 31.09 -6.26
N GLU A 133 -8.68 31.85 -5.34
CA GLU A 133 -7.43 32.55 -5.63
C GLU A 133 -6.25 31.55 -5.75
N PRO A 134 -5.38 31.66 -6.77
CA PRO A 134 -4.28 30.72 -6.99
C PRO A 134 -3.39 30.52 -5.75
N GLU A 135 -3.08 31.60 -5.03
CA GLU A 135 -2.26 31.56 -3.82
C GLU A 135 -2.92 30.76 -2.68
N VAL A 136 -4.26 30.82 -2.59
CA VAL A 136 -5.03 30.05 -1.60
C VAL A 136 -5.03 28.57 -1.96
N LEU A 137 -5.16 28.25 -3.25
CA LEU A 137 -5.04 26.86 -3.73
C LEU A 137 -3.64 26.30 -3.47
N HIS A 138 -2.58 27.07 -3.76
CA HIS A 138 -1.20 26.66 -3.48
C HIS A 138 -0.99 26.39 -1.99
N GLN A 139 -1.49 27.28 -1.13
CA GLN A 139 -1.34 27.14 0.31
C GLN A 139 -2.17 25.97 0.86
N PHE A 140 -3.38 25.74 0.33
CA PHE A 140 -4.18 24.55 0.63
C PHE A 140 -3.45 23.25 0.29
N LEU A 141 -2.97 23.10 -0.96
CA LEU A 141 -2.25 21.90 -1.41
C LEU A 141 -0.98 21.66 -0.58
N TYR A 142 -0.28 22.72 -0.22
CA TYR A 142 0.89 22.64 0.63
C TYR A 142 0.58 22.18 2.07
N GLU A 143 -0.51 22.68 2.68
CA GLU A 143 -0.92 22.23 4.01
C GLU A 143 -1.45 20.78 3.99
N VAL A 144 -2.13 20.36 2.92
CA VAL A 144 -2.47 18.95 2.68
C VAL A 144 -1.21 18.10 2.62
N TYR A 145 -0.23 18.48 1.79
CA TYR A 145 1.04 17.78 1.66
C TYR A 145 1.74 17.55 3.00
N LYS A 146 1.79 18.60 3.84
CA LYS A 146 2.40 18.54 5.18
C LYS A 146 1.66 17.60 6.13
N ARG A 147 0.35 17.44 5.95
CA ARG A 147 -0.51 16.65 6.83
C ARG A 147 -0.60 15.18 6.41
N TYR A 148 -0.10 14.80 5.24
CA TYR A 148 0.17 13.40 4.93
C TYR A 148 1.49 12.93 5.58
N ASN A 149 1.43 11.87 6.37
CA ASN A 149 2.60 11.30 7.04
C ASN A 149 3.49 10.51 6.05
N ASN A 150 4.76 10.31 6.42
CA ASN A 150 5.73 9.52 5.67
C ASN A 150 5.64 8.05 6.10
N ILE A 151 4.62 7.36 5.62
CA ILE A 151 4.32 5.94 5.88
C ILE A 151 4.30 5.15 4.56
N PRO A 152 4.46 3.81 4.58
CA PRO A 152 4.66 3.04 3.37
C PRO A 152 3.55 3.19 2.32
N PHE A 153 2.27 3.16 2.73
CA PHE A 153 1.13 3.16 1.81
C PHE A 153 0.29 4.44 1.88
N HIS A 154 -0.33 4.76 3.02
CA HIS A 154 -1.30 5.89 3.13
C HIS A 154 -0.57 7.25 3.24
N ASN A 155 0.21 7.60 2.21
CA ASN A 155 1.06 8.78 2.12
C ASN A 155 0.59 9.75 1.03
N PHE A 156 1.37 10.82 0.78
CA PHE A 156 0.99 11.86 -0.19
C PHE A 156 0.93 11.34 -1.64
N LYS A 157 1.71 10.33 -2.01
CA LYS A 157 1.60 9.69 -3.33
C LYS A 157 0.31 8.91 -3.47
N HIS A 158 -0.18 8.27 -2.40
CA HIS A 158 -1.48 7.60 -2.41
C HIS A 158 -2.61 8.62 -2.57
N CYS A 159 -2.60 9.71 -1.80
CA CYS A 159 -3.49 10.87 -2.00
C CYS A 159 -3.56 11.32 -3.46
N PHE A 160 -2.40 11.46 -4.11
CA PHE A 160 -2.34 11.79 -5.53
C PHE A 160 -2.94 10.71 -6.42
N CYS A 161 -2.63 9.42 -6.21
CA CYS A 161 -3.21 8.32 -6.98
C CYS A 161 -4.74 8.31 -6.93
N VAL A 162 -5.33 8.54 -5.75
CA VAL A 162 -6.79 8.61 -5.57
C VAL A 162 -7.37 9.82 -6.27
N THR A 163 -6.74 10.99 -6.11
CA THR A 163 -7.18 12.23 -6.75
C THR A 163 -7.07 12.15 -8.28
N GLN A 164 -5.97 11.60 -8.78
CA GLN A 164 -5.73 11.42 -10.21
C GLN A 164 -6.68 10.39 -10.81
N MET A 165 -6.98 9.29 -10.11
CA MET A 165 -8.01 8.34 -10.57
C MET A 165 -9.38 9.01 -10.63
N MET A 166 -9.76 9.76 -9.59
CA MET A 166 -11.00 10.53 -9.57
C MET A 166 -11.10 11.49 -10.76
N TYR A 167 -10.02 12.24 -11.02
CA TYR A 167 -9.92 13.14 -12.16
C TYR A 167 -10.09 12.39 -13.49
N GLY A 168 -9.38 11.27 -13.69
CA GLY A 168 -9.51 10.45 -14.89
C GLY A 168 -10.92 9.89 -15.08
N LEU A 169 -11.55 9.40 -14.01
CA LEU A 169 -12.93 8.91 -14.05
C LEU A 169 -13.93 10.01 -14.43
N ILE A 170 -13.77 11.25 -13.91
CA ILE A 170 -14.60 12.39 -14.29
C ILE A 170 -14.55 12.63 -15.81
N TRP A 171 -13.38 12.53 -16.44
CA TRP A 171 -13.23 12.69 -17.88
C TRP A 171 -13.75 11.49 -18.68
N LEU A 172 -13.38 10.26 -18.30
CA LEU A 172 -13.78 9.04 -18.99
C LEU A 172 -15.31 8.86 -19.01
N THR A 173 -15.97 9.23 -17.92
CA THR A 173 -17.43 9.11 -17.77
C THR A 173 -18.18 10.36 -18.24
N ASP A 174 -17.46 11.40 -18.70
CA ASP A 174 -18.00 12.71 -19.04
C ASP A 174 -18.93 13.24 -17.93
N LEU A 175 -18.48 13.14 -16.68
CA LEU A 175 -19.29 13.50 -15.51
C LEU A 175 -19.47 15.02 -15.41
N LYS A 176 -18.53 15.78 -15.98
CA LYS A 176 -18.57 17.24 -16.06
C LYS A 176 -19.83 17.78 -16.75
N SER A 177 -20.38 17.02 -17.70
CA SER A 177 -21.63 17.39 -18.39
C SER A 177 -22.90 16.90 -17.67
N LYS A 178 -22.76 16.04 -16.65
CA LYS A 178 -23.87 15.31 -16.03
C LYS A 178 -24.22 15.78 -14.62
N ILE A 179 -23.28 16.36 -13.87
CA ILE A 179 -23.50 16.84 -12.50
C ILE A 179 -22.97 18.26 -12.29
N ASP A 180 -23.42 18.90 -11.21
CA ASP A 180 -23.03 20.26 -10.87
C ASP A 180 -21.53 20.38 -10.56
N SER A 181 -20.91 21.50 -10.94
CA SER A 181 -19.50 21.78 -10.64
C SER A 181 -19.16 21.69 -9.15
N ILE A 182 -20.12 21.94 -8.25
CA ILE A 182 -19.89 21.87 -6.79
C ILE A 182 -19.79 20.42 -6.32
N ASP A 183 -20.48 19.49 -6.97
CA ASP A 183 -20.35 18.05 -6.68
C ASP A 183 -19.00 17.54 -7.20
N LEU A 184 -18.53 18.02 -8.36
CA LEU A 184 -17.18 17.73 -8.87
C LEU A 184 -16.08 18.29 -7.95
N LEU A 185 -16.24 19.52 -7.46
CA LEU A 185 -15.31 20.13 -6.49
C LEU A 185 -15.31 19.34 -5.17
N THR A 186 -16.49 18.88 -4.72
CA THR A 186 -16.64 18.00 -3.56
C THR A 186 -15.86 16.71 -3.76
N MET A 187 -16.02 16.03 -4.91
CA MET A 187 -15.35 14.77 -5.22
C MET A 187 -13.83 14.90 -5.23
N LEU A 188 -13.30 15.90 -5.94
CA LEU A 188 -11.85 16.10 -6.04
C LEU A 188 -11.25 16.50 -4.68
N SER A 189 -11.89 17.43 -3.97
CA SER A 189 -11.42 17.86 -2.64
C SER A 189 -11.54 16.76 -1.59
N SER A 190 -12.51 15.86 -1.70
CA SER A 190 -12.60 14.68 -0.83
C SER A 190 -11.44 13.72 -1.10
N ALA A 191 -11.13 13.44 -2.37
CA ALA A 191 -10.02 12.57 -2.75
C ALA A 191 -8.67 13.09 -2.24
N VAL A 192 -8.43 14.41 -2.33
CA VAL A 192 -7.22 15.07 -1.81
C VAL A 192 -7.09 14.97 -0.28
N CYS A 193 -8.21 14.83 0.44
CA CYS A 193 -8.24 14.93 1.90
C CYS A 193 -8.53 13.61 2.64
N HIS A 194 -8.87 12.54 1.93
CA HIS A 194 -9.54 11.39 2.53
C HIS A 194 -8.72 10.63 3.59
N ASP A 195 -7.39 10.78 3.56
CA ASP A 195 -6.43 10.04 4.41
C ASP A 195 -5.48 10.97 5.20
N LEU A 196 -5.88 12.23 5.39
CA LEU A 196 -5.07 13.23 6.09
C LEU A 196 -4.67 12.76 7.51
N ASP A 197 -3.38 12.84 7.83
CA ASP A 197 -2.79 12.43 9.10
C ASP A 197 -2.98 10.94 9.45
N HIS A 198 -3.16 10.06 8.44
CA HIS A 198 -3.13 8.60 8.65
C HIS A 198 -1.82 8.16 9.30
N THR A 199 -1.89 7.28 10.30
CA THR A 199 -0.74 6.92 11.15
C THR A 199 -0.06 5.61 10.76
N GLY A 200 -0.61 4.90 9.77
CA GLY A 200 -0.14 3.58 9.34
C GLY A 200 -0.78 2.40 10.06
N TYR A 201 -1.86 2.65 10.81
CA TYR A 201 -2.56 1.64 11.60
C TYR A 201 -4.07 1.84 11.44
N ASN A 202 -4.77 0.81 10.98
CA ASN A 202 -6.19 0.87 10.63
C ASN A 202 -7.12 0.99 11.85
N ASN A 203 -8.43 1.16 11.60
CA ASN A 203 -9.45 1.27 12.64
C ASN A 203 -9.45 0.09 13.64
N ALA A 204 -9.17 -1.14 13.21
CA ALA A 204 -9.12 -2.29 14.11
C ALA A 204 -8.00 -2.14 15.16
N TYR A 205 -6.82 -1.66 14.75
CA TYR A 205 -5.75 -1.34 15.70
C TYR A 205 -6.16 -0.20 16.62
N GLN A 206 -6.73 0.90 16.08
CA GLN A 206 -7.15 2.04 16.91
C GLN A 206 -8.09 1.61 18.05
N ILE A 207 -9.08 0.77 17.73
CA ILE A 207 -10.10 0.29 18.68
C ILE A 207 -9.49 -0.70 19.67
N ASN A 208 -8.76 -1.72 19.19
CA ASN A 208 -8.18 -2.75 20.05
C ASN A 208 -7.14 -2.16 21.02
N ALA A 209 -6.32 -1.21 20.55
CA ALA A 209 -5.34 -0.50 21.36
C ALA A 209 -5.94 0.64 22.21
N ARG A 210 -7.25 0.93 22.04
CA ARG A 210 -7.97 2.02 22.72
C ARG A 210 -7.26 3.36 22.61
N THR A 211 -6.82 3.69 21.41
CA THR A 211 -6.08 4.92 21.16
C THR A 211 -6.95 6.16 21.40
N GLU A 212 -6.31 7.33 21.48
CA GLU A 212 -7.02 8.61 21.61
C GLU A 212 -8.07 8.83 20.50
N LEU A 213 -7.79 8.37 19.28
CA LEU A 213 -8.74 8.47 18.17
C LEU A 213 -9.96 7.58 18.38
N ALA A 214 -9.76 6.33 18.79
CA ALA A 214 -10.87 5.42 19.09
C ALA A 214 -11.76 5.97 20.22
N LEU A 215 -11.15 6.48 21.30
CA LEU A 215 -11.88 7.10 22.41
C LEU A 215 -12.61 8.38 21.98
N ARG A 216 -11.97 9.24 21.17
CA ARG A 216 -12.57 10.50 20.68
C ARG A 216 -13.79 10.24 19.80
N TYR A 217 -13.70 9.25 18.92
CA TYR A 217 -14.75 8.93 17.94
C TYR A 217 -15.64 7.76 18.35
N ASN A 218 -15.51 7.28 19.60
CA ASN A 218 -16.34 6.24 20.19
C ASN A 218 -16.41 4.97 19.31
N ASP A 219 -15.27 4.55 18.78
CA ASP A 219 -15.10 3.39 17.89
C ASP A 219 -15.85 3.46 16.54
N ILE A 220 -16.48 4.59 16.20
CA ILE A 220 -17.20 4.78 14.93
C ILE A 220 -16.27 5.45 13.92
N SER A 221 -15.80 4.67 12.94
CA SER A 221 -14.87 5.10 11.87
C SER A 221 -13.80 6.11 12.37
N PRO A 222 -12.95 5.74 13.38
CA PRO A 222 -12.07 6.72 14.03
C PRO A 222 -11.12 7.45 13.07
N LEU A 223 -10.55 6.74 12.09
CA LEU A 223 -9.63 7.32 11.13
C LEU A 223 -10.34 8.26 10.15
N GLU A 224 -11.43 7.82 9.53
CA GLU A 224 -12.13 8.61 8.52
C GLU A 224 -12.74 9.89 9.12
N ASN A 225 -13.21 9.82 10.38
CA ASN A 225 -13.60 11.03 11.13
C ASN A 225 -12.40 11.95 11.38
N HIS A 226 -11.23 11.38 11.72
CA HIS A 226 -10.00 12.15 11.93
C HIS A 226 -9.53 12.84 10.64
N HIS A 227 -9.47 12.13 9.52
CA HIS A 227 -9.09 12.66 8.21
C HIS A 227 -10.00 13.84 7.83
N CYS A 228 -11.31 13.67 7.99
CA CYS A 228 -12.29 14.72 7.73
C CYS A 228 -12.14 15.92 8.67
N ALA A 229 -11.91 15.69 9.97
CA ALA A 229 -11.66 16.76 10.93
C ALA A 229 -10.41 17.58 10.59
N VAL A 230 -9.30 16.90 10.23
CA VAL A 230 -8.06 17.56 9.80
C VAL A 230 -8.26 18.34 8.50
N ALA A 231 -9.02 17.81 7.55
CA ALA A 231 -9.36 18.54 6.31
C ALA A 231 -10.02 19.89 6.62
N PHE A 232 -11.00 19.91 7.52
CA PHE A 232 -11.68 21.14 7.90
C PHE A 232 -10.87 22.03 8.85
N GLU A 233 -9.94 21.49 9.64
CA GLU A 233 -8.94 22.29 10.38
C GLU A 233 -8.04 23.08 9.41
N ILE A 234 -7.62 22.46 8.30
CA ILE A 234 -6.84 23.15 7.26
C ILE A 234 -7.69 24.28 6.65
N LEU A 235 -8.92 23.96 6.23
CA LEU A 235 -9.84 24.88 5.55
C LEU A 235 -10.44 25.96 6.45
N GLU A 236 -10.31 25.85 7.78
CA GLU A 236 -10.75 26.90 8.72
C GLU A 236 -9.87 28.16 8.60
N LYS A 237 -8.61 28.00 8.19
CA LYS A 237 -7.68 29.13 8.01
C LYS A 237 -7.92 29.82 6.68
N ASN A 238 -8.17 31.12 6.70
CA ASN A 238 -8.55 31.92 5.52
C ASN A 238 -7.53 31.85 4.38
N GLU A 239 -6.24 31.70 4.69
CA GLU A 239 -5.15 31.56 3.73
C GLU A 239 -5.12 30.19 3.02
N ASN A 240 -5.78 29.17 3.57
CA ASN A 240 -5.89 27.83 3.00
C ASN A 240 -7.30 27.52 2.46
N ASN A 241 -8.26 28.40 2.73
CA ASN A 241 -9.67 28.09 2.54
C ASN A 241 -10.09 28.32 1.09
N ILE A 242 -9.95 27.28 0.25
CA ILE A 242 -10.42 27.27 -1.14
C ILE A 242 -11.95 27.40 -1.28
N PHE A 243 -12.70 27.41 -0.17
CA PHE A 243 -14.15 27.58 -0.15
C PHE A 243 -14.60 28.93 0.42
N ARG A 244 -13.67 29.85 0.74
CA ARG A 244 -13.97 31.12 1.43
C ARG A 244 -14.89 32.07 0.66
N ASN A 245 -14.98 31.90 -0.65
CA ASN A 245 -15.80 32.72 -1.55
C ASN A 245 -17.14 32.05 -1.92
N LEU A 246 -17.42 30.84 -1.39
CA LEU A 246 -18.70 30.16 -1.59
C LEU A 246 -19.82 30.86 -0.80
N THR A 247 -21.05 30.79 -1.32
CA THR A 247 -22.22 31.17 -0.52
C THR A 247 -22.40 30.24 0.67
N THR A 248 -23.21 30.64 1.65
CA THR A 248 -23.50 29.81 2.82
C THR A 248 -24.14 28.47 2.44
N GLU A 249 -25.03 28.47 1.45
CA GLU A 249 -25.70 27.28 0.92
C GLU A 249 -24.72 26.35 0.20
N GLN A 250 -23.83 26.92 -0.62
CA GLN A 250 -22.76 26.18 -1.28
C GLN A 250 -21.80 25.55 -0.26
N TYR A 251 -21.36 26.32 0.74
CA TYR A 251 -20.47 25.82 1.79
C TYR A 251 -21.11 24.66 2.58
N LYS A 252 -22.41 24.77 2.92
CA LYS A 252 -23.15 23.67 3.57
C LYS A 252 -23.18 22.41 2.70
N ARG A 253 -23.48 22.55 1.40
CA ARG A 253 -23.53 21.44 0.44
C ARG A 253 -22.18 20.75 0.31
N ILE A 254 -21.10 21.50 0.08
CA ILE A 254 -19.77 20.91 -0.09
C ILE A 254 -19.26 20.27 1.21
N ARG A 255 -19.54 20.88 2.37
CA ARG A 255 -19.16 20.31 3.66
C ARG A 255 -19.87 18.98 3.90
N GLU A 256 -21.18 18.92 3.68
CA GLU A 256 -21.97 17.68 3.78
C GLU A 256 -21.43 16.60 2.83
N GLY A 257 -21.15 16.97 1.58
CA GLY A 257 -20.63 16.05 0.57
C GLY A 257 -19.25 15.50 0.92
N ILE A 258 -18.31 16.35 1.34
CA ILE A 258 -16.95 15.92 1.74
C ILE A 258 -17.02 14.97 2.94
N ILE A 259 -17.85 15.27 3.95
CA ILE A 259 -18.04 14.37 5.10
C ILE A 259 -18.55 13.01 4.64
N LYS A 260 -19.57 12.97 3.78
CA LYS A 260 -20.12 11.69 3.26
C LYS A 260 -19.07 10.91 2.46
N CYS A 261 -18.31 11.57 1.60
CA CYS A 261 -17.31 10.93 0.76
C CYS A 261 -16.14 10.37 1.59
N ILE A 262 -15.58 11.15 2.51
CA ILE A 262 -14.47 10.67 3.35
C ILE A 262 -14.95 9.54 4.27
N LEU A 263 -16.11 9.67 4.95
CA LEU A 263 -16.64 8.58 5.78
C LEU A 263 -17.09 7.33 4.99
N ALA A 264 -17.17 7.42 3.65
CA ALA A 264 -17.47 6.28 2.79
C ALA A 264 -16.23 5.44 2.46
N THR A 265 -15.00 5.96 2.66
CA THR A 265 -13.77 5.20 2.40
C THR A 265 -13.59 4.06 3.41
N ASP A 266 -14.15 4.18 4.64
CA ASP A 266 -14.19 3.10 5.63
C ASP A 266 -14.71 1.80 5.02
N MET A 267 -13.84 0.80 4.96
CA MET A 267 -14.12 -0.48 4.31
C MET A 267 -15.13 -1.34 5.09
N THR A 268 -15.41 -1.04 6.36
CA THR A 268 -16.50 -1.68 7.11
C THR A 268 -17.88 -1.36 6.52
N ARG A 269 -18.01 -0.20 5.84
CA ARG A 269 -19.24 0.27 5.19
C ARG A 269 -19.33 -0.11 3.71
N HIS A 270 -18.35 -0.83 3.18
CA HIS A 270 -18.27 -1.16 1.75
C HIS A 270 -19.54 -1.82 1.22
N ASN A 271 -20.03 -2.88 1.88
CA ASN A 271 -21.21 -3.62 1.44
C ASN A 271 -22.50 -2.82 1.57
N GLU A 272 -22.64 -1.98 2.62
CA GLU A 272 -23.79 -1.09 2.80
C GLU A 272 -23.92 -0.14 1.60
N ILE A 273 -22.83 0.54 1.26
CA ILE A 273 -22.78 1.54 0.19
C ILE A 273 -22.97 0.89 -1.18
N LEU A 274 -22.27 -0.23 -1.43
CA LEU A 274 -22.40 -0.98 -2.69
C LEU A 274 -23.83 -1.48 -2.90
N ASN A 275 -24.47 -2.05 -1.88
CA ASN A 275 -25.85 -2.52 -1.99
C ASN A 275 -26.83 -1.37 -2.20
N LYS A 276 -26.61 -0.22 -1.56
CA LYS A 276 -27.39 0.99 -1.83
C LYS A 276 -27.25 1.43 -3.28
N PHE A 277 -26.04 1.44 -3.84
CA PHE A 277 -25.82 1.77 -5.25
C PHE A 277 -26.53 0.78 -6.18
N LYS A 278 -26.37 -0.53 -5.97
CA LYS A 278 -27.07 -1.57 -6.72
C LYS A 278 -28.58 -1.38 -6.74
N SER A 279 -29.16 -0.98 -5.61
CA SER A 279 -30.61 -0.77 -5.50
C SER A 279 -31.12 0.41 -6.33
N ILE A 280 -30.30 1.45 -6.53
CA ILE A 280 -30.68 2.64 -7.30
C ILE A 280 -30.28 2.56 -8.77
N LEU A 281 -29.33 1.70 -9.15
CA LEU A 281 -28.81 1.58 -10.52
C LEU A 281 -29.90 1.47 -11.61
N PRO A 282 -30.94 0.62 -11.47
CA PRO A 282 -31.98 0.49 -12.50
C PRO A 282 -32.82 1.74 -12.75
N VAL A 283 -32.83 2.67 -11.78
CA VAL A 283 -33.63 3.91 -11.79
C VAL A 283 -32.73 5.14 -11.58
N PHE A 284 -31.43 5.02 -11.87
CA PHE A 284 -30.45 6.05 -11.58
C PHE A 284 -30.80 7.35 -12.33
N ASP A 285 -30.65 8.48 -11.64
CA ASP A 285 -31.00 9.79 -12.16
C ASP A 285 -30.01 10.82 -11.65
N PHE A 286 -29.29 11.47 -12.56
CA PHE A 286 -28.33 12.52 -12.24
C PHE A 286 -28.99 13.77 -11.63
N SER A 287 -30.29 13.98 -11.84
CA SER A 287 -31.02 15.10 -11.23
C SER A 287 -31.36 14.84 -9.75
N ASN A 288 -31.41 13.58 -9.34
CA ASN A 288 -31.74 13.18 -7.97
C ASN A 288 -30.52 13.31 -7.04
N LYS A 289 -30.65 14.12 -5.97
CA LYS A 289 -29.59 14.37 -5.00
C LYS A 289 -29.08 13.09 -4.33
N ASP A 290 -29.99 12.21 -3.89
CA ASP A 290 -29.58 10.99 -3.17
C ASP A 290 -28.86 10.01 -4.09
N HIS A 291 -29.25 9.95 -5.38
CA HIS A 291 -28.54 9.17 -6.39
C HIS A 291 -27.13 9.73 -6.64
N ARG A 292 -26.99 11.05 -6.77
CA ARG A 292 -25.67 11.70 -6.88
C ARG A 292 -24.80 11.48 -5.64
N ASP A 293 -25.35 11.62 -4.43
CA ASP A 293 -24.63 11.38 -3.17
C ASP A 293 -24.06 9.95 -3.13
N VAL A 294 -24.85 8.94 -3.54
CA VAL A 294 -24.37 7.56 -3.61
C VAL A 294 -23.32 7.37 -4.70
N LEU A 295 -23.52 7.99 -5.88
CA LEU A 295 -22.51 7.94 -6.94
C LEU A 295 -21.18 8.55 -6.48
N MET A 296 -21.18 9.71 -5.82
CA MET A 296 -19.95 10.33 -5.30
C MET A 296 -19.23 9.42 -4.30
N MET A 297 -19.96 8.73 -3.41
CA MET A 297 -19.40 7.72 -2.51
C MET A 297 -18.80 6.53 -3.28
N ILE A 298 -19.45 6.04 -4.34
CA ILE A 298 -18.89 4.97 -5.18
C ILE A 298 -17.64 5.43 -5.91
N MET A 299 -17.65 6.65 -6.47
CA MET A 299 -16.52 7.20 -7.21
C MET A 299 -15.27 7.34 -6.32
N ILE A 300 -15.41 7.86 -5.09
CA ILE A 300 -14.26 7.96 -4.18
C ILE A 300 -13.77 6.57 -3.76
N LYS A 301 -14.67 5.63 -3.48
CA LYS A 301 -14.28 4.26 -3.15
C LYS A 301 -13.55 3.59 -4.31
N VAL A 302 -14.05 3.72 -5.53
CA VAL A 302 -13.37 3.17 -6.71
C VAL A 302 -11.98 3.76 -6.86
N SER A 303 -11.85 5.08 -6.74
CA SER A 303 -10.56 5.78 -6.83
C SER A 303 -9.56 5.38 -5.75
N ASP A 304 -10.04 5.22 -4.51
CA ASP A 304 -9.26 4.88 -3.32
C ASP A 304 -8.55 3.53 -3.50
N ILE A 305 -9.31 2.48 -3.86
CA ILE A 305 -8.79 1.13 -4.03
C ILE A 305 -8.44 0.78 -5.50
N SER A 306 -8.07 1.79 -6.31
CA SER A 306 -7.87 1.66 -7.76
C SER A 306 -6.51 1.15 -8.24
N ASN A 307 -5.56 0.88 -7.33
CA ASN A 307 -4.17 0.58 -7.72
C ASN A 307 -4.08 -0.58 -8.74
N GLU A 308 -4.86 -1.64 -8.57
CA GLU A 308 -4.86 -2.80 -9.48
C GLU A 308 -5.57 -2.55 -10.84
N ALA A 309 -6.16 -1.38 -11.04
CA ALA A 309 -6.61 -0.94 -12.37
C ALA A 309 -5.51 -0.26 -13.18
N ARG A 310 -4.37 0.07 -12.55
CA ARG A 310 -3.21 0.67 -13.22
C ARG A 310 -2.36 -0.40 -13.90
N PRO A 311 -1.48 -0.02 -14.85
CA PRO A 311 -0.46 -0.92 -15.38
C PRO A 311 0.35 -1.60 -14.26
N MET A 312 0.71 -2.87 -14.45
CA MET A 312 1.34 -3.70 -13.41
C MET A 312 2.64 -3.11 -12.86
N ASP A 313 3.44 -2.45 -13.70
CA ASP A 313 4.66 -1.75 -13.30
C ASP A 313 4.40 -0.54 -12.39
N VAL A 314 3.20 0.03 -12.43
CA VAL A 314 2.74 1.09 -11.52
C VAL A 314 2.06 0.49 -10.28
N ALA A 315 1.26 -0.57 -10.45
CA ALA A 315 0.46 -1.19 -9.40
C ALA A 315 1.28 -2.05 -8.42
N GLU A 316 2.23 -2.82 -8.93
CA GLU A 316 2.97 -3.81 -8.13
C GLU A 316 3.80 -3.18 -6.98
N PRO A 317 4.48 -2.04 -7.16
CA PRO A 317 5.17 -1.37 -6.05
C PRO A 317 4.22 -0.90 -4.94
N TRP A 318 2.98 -0.50 -5.28
CA TRP A 318 1.98 -0.13 -4.28
C TRP A 318 1.57 -1.30 -3.40
N LEU A 319 1.54 -2.51 -3.94
CA LEU A 319 1.26 -3.70 -3.16
C LEU A 319 2.36 -4.01 -2.14
N ASP A 320 3.63 -3.81 -2.51
CA ASP A 320 4.74 -3.98 -1.58
C ASP A 320 4.67 -2.92 -0.46
N CYS A 321 4.34 -1.68 -0.79
CA CYS A 321 4.03 -0.62 0.18
C CYS A 321 2.88 -1.00 1.14
N LEU A 322 1.78 -1.53 0.60
CA LEU A 322 0.61 -1.95 1.38
C LEU A 322 0.96 -3.06 2.37
N LEU A 323 1.61 -4.12 1.87
CA LEU A 323 2.01 -5.25 2.69
C LEU A 323 3.01 -4.83 3.77
N GLN A 324 3.96 -3.93 3.45
CA GLN A 324 4.87 -3.39 4.45
C GLN A 324 4.11 -2.69 5.59
N GLU A 325 3.11 -1.88 5.28
CA GLU A 325 2.30 -1.20 6.30
C GLU A 325 1.46 -2.18 7.13
N PHE A 326 0.82 -3.15 6.48
CA PHE A 326 0.06 -4.21 7.14
C PHE A 326 0.94 -5.06 8.06
N TYR A 327 2.13 -5.42 7.61
CA TYR A 327 3.08 -6.19 8.42
C TYR A 327 3.54 -5.40 9.63
N ASN A 328 3.82 -4.10 9.47
CA ASN A 328 4.16 -3.23 10.60
C ASN A 328 3.06 -3.20 11.66
N GLN A 329 1.79 -3.10 11.24
CA GLN A 329 0.66 -3.18 12.15
C GLN A 329 0.59 -4.55 12.84
N SER A 330 0.64 -5.65 12.09
CA SER A 330 0.51 -7.00 12.66
C SER A 330 1.63 -7.33 13.66
N ASP A 331 2.86 -6.86 13.40
CA ASP A 331 4.00 -7.04 14.28
C ASP A 331 3.83 -6.22 15.58
N MET A 332 3.26 -5.01 15.48
CA MET A 332 2.90 -4.21 16.64
C MET A 332 1.76 -4.83 17.45
N GLU A 333 0.73 -5.39 16.79
CA GLU A 333 -0.34 -6.12 17.46
C GLU A 333 0.23 -7.31 18.27
N LYS A 334 1.16 -8.08 17.67
CA LYS A 334 1.87 -9.18 18.36
C LYS A 334 2.66 -8.66 19.57
N LEU A 335 3.41 -7.55 19.40
CA LEU A 335 4.26 -6.98 20.44
C LEU A 335 3.45 -6.46 21.63
N GLU A 336 2.31 -5.82 21.37
CA GLU A 336 1.44 -5.24 22.39
C GLU A 336 0.44 -6.25 22.99
N GLY A 337 0.44 -7.50 22.50
CA GLY A 337 -0.49 -8.55 22.94
C GLY A 337 -1.93 -8.31 22.52
N LEU A 338 -2.14 -7.58 21.41
CA LEU A 338 -3.43 -7.29 20.82
C LEU A 338 -3.87 -8.43 19.87
N PRO A 339 -5.18 -8.55 19.56
CA PRO A 339 -5.64 -9.45 18.51
C PRO A 339 -4.99 -9.10 17.16
N VAL A 340 -4.28 -10.07 16.58
CA VAL A 340 -3.62 -9.89 15.28
C VAL A 340 -4.63 -9.99 14.15
N THR A 341 -4.64 -9.00 13.27
CA THR A 341 -5.51 -8.96 12.09
C THR A 341 -5.10 -10.05 11.09
N PRO A 342 -5.92 -11.10 10.83
CA PRO A 342 -5.45 -12.31 10.15
C PRO A 342 -4.90 -12.12 8.73
N PHE A 343 -5.50 -11.22 7.95
CA PHE A 343 -5.09 -10.92 6.57
C PHE A 343 -3.91 -9.95 6.47
N MET A 344 -3.37 -9.50 7.61
CA MET A 344 -2.17 -8.68 7.70
C MET A 344 -0.97 -9.46 8.27
N ASP A 345 -1.16 -10.71 8.68
CA ASP A 345 -0.12 -11.49 9.34
C ASP A 345 0.94 -11.97 8.34
N ARG A 346 2.15 -11.42 8.47
CA ARG A 346 3.29 -11.73 7.59
C ARG A 346 3.67 -13.20 7.51
N ASP A 347 3.30 -13.98 8.53
CA ASP A 347 3.59 -15.43 8.58
C ASP A 347 2.58 -16.25 7.77
N LYS A 348 1.44 -15.66 7.40
CA LYS A 348 0.30 -16.36 6.77
C LYS A 348 -0.06 -15.80 5.40
N VAL A 349 0.21 -14.51 5.18
CA VAL A 349 -0.24 -13.79 3.99
C VAL A 349 0.86 -13.82 2.94
N THR A 350 0.48 -14.20 1.72
CA THR A 350 1.34 -14.06 0.54
C THR A 350 0.78 -12.99 -0.38
N LYS A 351 1.66 -12.34 -1.14
CA LYS A 351 1.28 -11.37 -2.18
C LYS A 351 0.14 -11.90 -3.09
N PRO A 352 0.23 -13.11 -3.69
CA PRO A 352 -0.85 -13.60 -4.54
C PRO A 352 -2.17 -13.83 -3.77
N SER A 353 -2.14 -14.51 -2.61
CA SER A 353 -3.36 -14.83 -1.85
C SER A 353 -4.09 -13.58 -1.35
N SER A 354 -3.34 -12.52 -1.02
CA SER A 354 -3.92 -11.22 -0.64
C SER A 354 -4.71 -10.63 -1.81
N GLN A 355 -4.10 -10.58 -2.99
CA GLN A 355 -4.70 -9.90 -4.13
C GLN A 355 -5.80 -10.72 -4.81
N THR A 356 -5.69 -12.04 -4.90
CA THR A 356 -6.75 -12.86 -5.49
C THR A 356 -8.07 -12.69 -4.74
N GLY A 357 -8.02 -12.71 -3.41
CA GLY A 357 -9.17 -12.43 -2.55
C GLY A 357 -9.68 -10.99 -2.69
N PHE A 358 -8.80 -10.00 -2.55
CA PHE A 358 -9.21 -8.59 -2.60
C PHE A 358 -9.78 -8.17 -3.96
N ILE A 359 -9.11 -8.55 -5.05
CA ILE A 359 -9.59 -8.22 -6.41
C ILE A 359 -10.93 -8.93 -6.70
N GLY A 360 -11.03 -10.23 -6.39
CA GLY A 360 -12.20 -11.03 -6.70
C GLY A 360 -13.44 -10.66 -5.89
N PHE A 361 -13.28 -10.35 -4.60
CA PHE A 361 -14.42 -10.14 -3.69
C PHE A 361 -14.69 -8.68 -3.33
N VAL A 362 -13.76 -7.76 -3.60
CA VAL A 362 -13.90 -6.33 -3.26
C VAL A 362 -13.84 -5.44 -4.50
N LEU A 363 -12.76 -5.52 -5.30
CA LEU A 363 -12.58 -4.60 -6.44
C LEU A 363 -13.60 -4.85 -7.54
N LEU A 364 -13.62 -6.08 -8.10
CA LEU A 364 -14.48 -6.39 -9.23
C LEU A 364 -15.97 -6.15 -8.93
N PRO A 365 -16.54 -6.58 -7.78
CA PRO A 365 -17.93 -6.29 -7.46
C PRO A 365 -18.26 -4.80 -7.40
N LEU A 366 -17.36 -3.95 -6.91
CA LEU A 366 -17.57 -2.51 -6.88
C LEU A 366 -17.44 -1.89 -8.28
N PHE A 367 -16.40 -2.26 -9.02
CA PHE A 367 -16.05 -1.62 -10.27
C PHE A 367 -17.04 -2.01 -11.38
N ILE A 368 -17.51 -3.27 -11.39
CA ILE A 368 -18.53 -3.75 -12.33
C ILE A 368 -19.82 -2.96 -12.18
N GLU A 369 -20.25 -2.66 -10.95
CA GLU A 369 -21.47 -1.87 -10.75
C GLU A 369 -21.32 -0.43 -11.24
N LEU A 370 -20.13 0.17 -11.08
CA LEU A 370 -19.85 1.48 -11.67
C LEU A 370 -19.84 1.39 -13.21
N ALA A 371 -19.27 0.32 -13.78
CA ALA A 371 -19.26 0.09 -15.23
C ALA A 371 -20.66 -0.19 -15.80
N ASN A 372 -21.58 -0.74 -15.01
CA ASN A 372 -22.99 -0.88 -15.40
C ASN A 372 -23.65 0.50 -15.63
N LEU A 373 -23.26 1.52 -14.87
CA LEU A 373 -23.68 2.90 -15.10
C LEU A 373 -22.87 3.59 -16.21
N PHE A 374 -21.57 3.28 -16.31
CA PHE A 374 -20.65 3.85 -17.30
C PHE A 374 -19.91 2.76 -18.09
N PRO A 375 -20.51 2.23 -19.18
CA PRO A 375 -19.94 1.10 -19.92
C PRO A 375 -18.55 1.35 -20.52
N CYS A 376 -18.14 2.62 -20.69
CA CYS A 376 -16.78 2.96 -21.12
C CYS A 376 -15.70 2.45 -20.16
N LEU A 377 -16.02 2.22 -18.88
CA LEU A 377 -15.07 1.77 -17.88
C LEU A 377 -14.65 0.30 -18.04
N GLU A 378 -15.38 -0.51 -18.82
CA GLU A 378 -15.03 -1.92 -19.04
C GLU A 378 -13.59 -2.07 -19.56
N GLN A 379 -13.26 -1.32 -20.62
CA GLN A 379 -11.94 -1.41 -21.26
C GLN A 379 -10.83 -0.72 -20.46
N HIS A 380 -11.18 0.34 -19.72
CA HIS A 380 -10.22 1.22 -19.06
C HIS A 380 -9.90 0.83 -17.62
N ILE A 381 -10.80 0.11 -16.95
CA ILE A 381 -10.70 -0.23 -15.53
C ILE A 381 -10.93 -1.74 -15.32
N ILE A 382 -12.02 -2.31 -15.84
CA ILE A 382 -12.38 -3.72 -15.55
C ILE A 382 -11.40 -4.70 -16.19
N ASP A 383 -11.08 -4.53 -17.46
CA ASP A 383 -10.14 -5.40 -18.18
C ASP A 383 -8.73 -5.42 -17.55
N PRO A 384 -8.12 -4.28 -17.17
CA PRO A 384 -6.89 -4.27 -16.37
C PRO A 384 -7.00 -5.05 -15.05
N VAL A 385 -8.08 -4.85 -14.29
CA VAL A 385 -8.28 -5.54 -13.00
C VAL A 385 -8.44 -7.05 -13.18
N ARG A 386 -9.13 -7.51 -14.24
CA ARG A 386 -9.22 -8.93 -14.58
C ARG A 386 -7.85 -9.51 -14.93
N LYS A 387 -7.02 -8.79 -15.69
CA LYS A 387 -5.64 -9.21 -16.00
C LYS A 387 -4.78 -9.30 -14.74
N ALA A 388 -4.93 -8.37 -13.81
CA ALA A 388 -4.26 -8.43 -12.51
C ALA A 388 -4.70 -9.67 -11.72
N LEU A 389 -6.02 -9.95 -11.67
CA LEU A 389 -6.54 -11.16 -11.02
C LEU A 389 -5.95 -12.44 -11.62
N ASP A 390 -5.92 -12.55 -12.96
CA ASP A 390 -5.33 -13.69 -13.65
C ASP A 390 -3.83 -13.85 -13.31
N TYR A 391 -3.09 -12.73 -13.30
CA TYR A 391 -1.67 -12.70 -12.92
C TYR A 391 -1.43 -13.24 -11.51
N TYR A 392 -2.16 -12.72 -10.51
CA TYR A 392 -2.01 -13.17 -9.12
C TYR A 392 -2.49 -14.61 -8.92
N THR A 393 -3.53 -15.03 -9.64
CA THR A 393 -4.03 -16.42 -9.61
C THR A 393 -2.98 -17.39 -10.14
N GLU A 394 -2.29 -17.06 -11.24
CA GLU A 394 -1.21 -17.90 -11.76
C GLU A 394 0.02 -17.90 -10.84
N MET A 395 0.32 -16.77 -10.20
CA MET A 395 1.38 -16.68 -9.18
C MET A 395 1.04 -17.53 -7.95
N GLU A 396 -0.22 -17.56 -7.50
CA GLU A 396 -0.67 -18.41 -6.39
C GLU A 396 -0.47 -19.89 -6.72
N LYS A 397 -0.94 -20.33 -7.90
CA LYS A 397 -0.76 -21.71 -8.37
C LYS A 397 0.71 -22.08 -8.50
N ALA A 398 1.58 -21.15 -8.93
CA ALA A 398 3.01 -21.40 -9.02
C ALA A 398 3.64 -21.63 -7.64
N LEU A 399 3.27 -20.81 -6.66
CA LEU A 399 3.73 -20.93 -5.27
C LEU A 399 3.26 -22.24 -4.62
N GLU A 400 2.01 -22.66 -4.86
CA GLU A 400 1.50 -23.94 -4.39
C GLU A 400 2.24 -25.14 -5.00
N ARG A 401 2.53 -25.09 -6.31
CA ARG A 401 3.33 -26.12 -6.98
C ARG A 401 4.74 -26.23 -6.38
N GLU A 402 5.38 -25.10 -6.11
CA GLU A 402 6.71 -25.09 -5.50
C GLU A 402 6.71 -25.67 -4.08
N LYS A 403 5.72 -25.29 -3.25
CA LYS A 403 5.52 -25.86 -1.91
C LYS A 403 5.33 -27.37 -1.96
N LEU A 404 4.56 -27.88 -2.93
CA LEU A 404 4.34 -29.31 -3.11
C LEU A 404 5.63 -30.05 -3.51
N ILE A 405 6.40 -29.48 -4.45
CA ILE A 405 7.70 -30.04 -4.89
C ILE A 405 8.69 -30.09 -3.72
N ARG A 406 8.75 -29.03 -2.91
CA ARG A 406 9.60 -28.97 -1.72
C ARG A 406 9.20 -30.02 -0.68
N ALA A 407 7.91 -30.13 -0.38
CA ALA A 407 7.40 -31.13 0.56
C ALA A 407 7.66 -32.59 0.09
N GLN A 408 7.61 -32.85 -1.23
CA GLN A 408 7.97 -34.15 -1.79
C GLN A 408 9.47 -34.43 -1.68
N SER A 409 10.31 -33.43 -1.93
CA SER A 409 11.77 -33.53 -1.80
C SER A 409 12.20 -33.78 -0.35
N ASP A 410 11.59 -33.08 0.61
CA ASP A 410 11.87 -33.24 2.04
C ASP A 410 11.45 -34.64 2.55
N LYS A 411 10.31 -35.17 2.07
CA LYS A 411 9.88 -36.55 2.33
C LYS A 411 10.85 -37.59 1.74
N ALA A 412 11.36 -37.36 0.55
CA ALA A 412 12.34 -38.25 -0.07
C ALA A 412 13.70 -38.22 0.66
N ALA A 413 14.12 -37.06 1.16
CA ALA A 413 15.34 -36.91 1.96
C ALA A 413 15.21 -37.57 3.34
N THR A 414 14.08 -37.42 4.02
CA THR A 414 13.82 -38.10 5.31
C THR A 414 13.66 -39.62 5.15
N ALA A 415 13.12 -40.11 4.03
CA ALA A 415 13.10 -41.54 3.73
C ALA A 415 14.52 -42.12 3.56
N LYS A 416 15.41 -41.42 2.82
CA LYS A 416 16.82 -41.83 2.65
C LYS A 416 17.63 -41.80 3.96
N ASN A 417 17.33 -40.89 4.88
CA ASN A 417 17.98 -40.84 6.20
C ASN A 417 17.48 -41.94 7.17
N LYS A 418 16.26 -42.46 6.99
CA LYS A 418 15.77 -43.63 7.74
C LYS A 418 16.40 -44.94 7.25
N ASP A 419 16.69 -45.06 5.96
CA ASP A 419 17.40 -46.23 5.40
C ASP A 419 18.92 -46.24 5.69
N THR A 420 19.48 -45.18 6.28
CA THR A 420 20.91 -45.07 6.63
C THR A 420 21.19 -45.06 8.13
N THR A 421 20.22 -45.43 8.98
CA THR A 421 20.53 -45.78 10.37
C THR A 421 21.15 -47.19 10.38
N PRO A 422 22.40 -47.37 10.85
CA PRO A 422 23.16 -48.59 10.55
C PRO A 422 22.61 -49.81 11.29
N GLN A 423 22.63 -50.95 10.59
CA GLN A 423 22.59 -52.32 11.10
C GLN A 423 23.76 -52.64 12.07
N ASN A 424 24.05 -51.79 13.05
CA ASN A 424 25.15 -51.97 14.01
C ASN A 424 24.68 -51.99 15.47
N LEU A 425 23.60 -52.71 15.77
CA LEU A 425 23.26 -53.13 17.14
C LEU A 425 23.01 -54.64 17.30
N GLN A 426 23.34 -55.47 16.30
CA GLN A 426 23.30 -56.93 16.44
C GLN A 426 24.68 -57.63 16.42
N ASN A 427 25.78 -56.89 16.25
CA ASN A 427 27.14 -57.47 16.32
C ASN A 427 27.98 -57.04 17.53
N ALA A 428 27.42 -56.26 18.46
CA ALA A 428 28.08 -55.92 19.74
C ALA A 428 27.67 -56.83 20.92
N GLN A 429 26.98 -57.94 20.65
CA GLN A 429 26.57 -58.94 21.65
C GLN A 429 27.18 -60.34 21.40
N LYS A 430 28.26 -60.43 20.62
CA LYS A 430 28.97 -61.70 20.35
C LYS A 430 30.48 -61.67 20.59
N THR A 431 31.00 -60.64 21.25
CA THR A 431 32.42 -60.51 21.61
C THR A 431 32.63 -60.13 23.08
N ALA A 432 31.66 -60.45 23.94
CA ALA A 432 31.79 -60.36 25.40
C ALA A 432 31.67 -61.73 26.11
N ASP A 433 31.56 -62.84 25.37
CA ASP A 433 31.37 -64.21 25.92
C ASP A 433 32.60 -65.12 25.74
N SER A 434 33.81 -64.55 25.59
CA SER A 434 35.05 -65.37 25.47
C SER A 434 36.18 -64.98 26.43
N LEU A 435 35.91 -64.18 27.46
CA LEU A 435 36.87 -63.89 28.53
C LEU A 435 36.19 -63.77 29.90
N SER A 436 35.63 -64.86 30.43
CA SER A 436 35.50 -65.05 31.90
C SER A 436 35.19 -66.50 32.30
N GLU A 437 36.01 -67.45 31.89
CA GLU A 437 36.16 -68.72 32.62
C GLU A 437 37.56 -68.80 33.23
N ALA A 438 37.71 -68.21 34.41
CA ALA A 438 38.68 -68.61 35.44
C ALA A 438 38.34 -67.88 36.75
N GLY A 439 37.70 -68.56 37.70
CA GLY A 439 37.48 -67.97 39.03
C GLY A 439 36.42 -68.68 39.87
N ASN A 440 36.81 -69.79 40.46
CA ASN A 440 36.02 -70.64 41.35
C ASN A 440 35.39 -69.91 42.56
N ALA A 441 34.16 -70.34 42.86
CA ALA A 441 33.62 -70.69 44.18
C ALA A 441 33.86 -69.76 45.40
N LEU A 442 32.76 -69.25 45.98
CA LEU A 442 32.34 -69.57 47.35
C LEU A 442 30.91 -69.04 47.64
N LYS A 443 30.15 -69.87 48.36
CA LYS A 443 28.72 -69.76 48.71
C LYS A 443 28.48 -68.84 49.95
N PRO A 444 27.21 -68.49 50.27
CA PRO A 444 26.75 -67.31 51.05
C PRO A 444 26.49 -67.69 52.54
N PRO A 445 25.88 -66.87 53.47
CA PRO A 445 24.52 -66.27 53.37
C PRO A 445 24.22 -64.95 54.14
N THR A 446 22.99 -64.43 53.90
CA THR A 446 22.10 -63.64 54.81
C THR A 446 22.60 -62.27 55.32
N LEU A 447 21.88 -61.15 55.13
CA LEU A 447 20.46 -60.85 55.33
C LEU A 447 20.05 -59.66 54.43
#